data_AF-A0A2G5SZ34-F1
#
_entry.id   AF-A0A2G5SZ34-F1
#
_cell.length_a   1.000
_cell.length_b   1.000
_cell.length_c   1.000
_cell.angle_alpha   90.00
_cell.angle_beta   90.00
_cell.angle_gamma   90.00
#
_symmetry.space_group_name_H-M   'P 1'
#
loop_
_entity.id
_entity.type
_entity.pdbx_description
1 polymer ?
#
loop_
_entity_poly.entity_id
_entity_poly.type
_entity_poly.pdbx_seq_one_letter_code
_entity_poly.pdbx_strand_id
1 'polypeptide(L)'
;MKLFKFPYLLQKEVFDNMEYQDLFLLSFISNKMKKTIKSCQANRFKSISFIRYCGMNKRTFVDIVAKNHLKEDFVEIKERDNTKMDYFQLKLFGKIIDFRKSRRDHIFEAAFNPDESESVIKSIHNYMLQFFGDSLEYIWSTSDWVNTVPQLQNLSPSISMWHVNPDLIDLENFFSTNPPFKMIEFQPTRPINFNPGSKFYQAETVVTLQHNNYFPSVLRHFQGKQAFVHCTYHNTEDFIEFVNKWKSGEAFRKLEVLNFKALGDDDIDHETVLNGIGAKHIDARKTPPTHTLPKM
;
A
#
# COMPACT_ATOMS: atom_id res chain seq x y z
N MET A 1 3.21 -10.22 -37.55
CA MET A 1 4.42 -9.90 -36.74
C MET A 1 5.42 -11.05 -36.84
N LYS A 2 6.72 -10.80 -37.05
CA LYS A 2 7.74 -11.86 -37.20
C LYS A 2 7.96 -12.66 -35.91
N LEU A 3 7.69 -12.09 -34.74
CA LEU A 3 7.87 -12.74 -33.44
C LEU A 3 7.16 -14.09 -33.31
N PHE A 4 5.94 -14.21 -33.85
CA PHE A 4 5.16 -15.45 -33.80
C PHE A 4 5.70 -16.57 -34.69
N LYS A 5 6.70 -16.29 -35.53
CA LYS A 5 7.40 -17.32 -36.30
C LYS A 5 8.51 -18.00 -35.49
N PHE A 6 8.96 -17.39 -34.39
CA PHE A 6 9.97 -17.99 -33.55
C PHE A 6 9.38 -19.10 -32.65
N PRO A 7 10.17 -20.13 -32.30
CA PRO A 7 9.83 -21.07 -31.24
C PRO A 7 9.45 -20.38 -29.93
N TYR A 8 8.63 -21.03 -29.13
CA TYR A 8 8.14 -20.50 -27.84
C TYR A 8 9.26 -20.01 -26.92
N LEU A 9 10.37 -20.75 -26.82
CA LEU A 9 11.50 -20.37 -25.97
C LEU A 9 12.13 -19.04 -26.37
N LEU A 10 12.27 -18.78 -27.69
CA LEU A 10 12.78 -17.50 -28.18
C LEU A 10 11.78 -16.36 -27.97
N GLN A 11 10.48 -16.63 -28.09
CA GLN A 11 9.46 -15.62 -27.74
C GLN A 11 9.54 -15.25 -26.26
N LYS A 12 9.68 -16.26 -25.39
CA LYS A 12 9.82 -16.07 -23.95
C LYS A 12 11.08 -15.25 -23.63
N GLU A 13 12.24 -15.63 -24.18
CA GLU A 13 13.50 -14.91 -23.97
C GLU A 13 13.39 -13.43 -24.37
N VAL A 14 12.75 -13.13 -25.51
CA VAL A 14 12.50 -11.75 -25.94
C VAL A 14 11.65 -10.99 -24.93
N PHE A 15 10.59 -11.60 -24.40
CA PHE A 15 9.73 -10.97 -23.39
C PHE A 15 10.37 -10.87 -22.00
N ASP A 16 11.25 -11.80 -21.64
CA ASP A 16 11.99 -11.78 -20.37
C ASP A 16 12.97 -10.59 -20.32
N ASN A 17 13.45 -10.12 -21.48
CA ASN A 17 14.32 -8.95 -21.63
C ASN A 17 13.56 -7.62 -21.85
N MET A 18 12.23 -7.60 -21.66
CA MET A 18 11.38 -6.40 -21.80
C MET A 18 10.87 -5.91 -20.45
N GLU A 19 10.66 -4.59 -20.32
CA GLU A 19 9.98 -4.02 -19.16
C GLU A 19 8.47 -4.30 -19.23
N TYR A 20 7.77 -4.27 -18.09
CA TYR A 20 6.32 -4.39 -18.03
C TYR A 20 5.62 -3.32 -18.88
N GLN A 21 6.19 -2.12 -19.00
CA GLN A 21 5.67 -1.08 -19.89
C GLN A 21 5.73 -1.49 -21.37
N ASP A 22 6.80 -2.16 -21.81
CA ASP A 22 6.93 -2.67 -23.18
C ASP A 22 5.93 -3.80 -23.43
N LEU A 23 5.80 -4.72 -22.47
CA LEU A 23 4.82 -5.81 -22.52
C LEU A 23 3.38 -5.27 -22.58
N PHE A 24 3.09 -4.22 -21.81
CA PHE A 24 1.81 -3.51 -21.86
C PHE A 24 1.57 -2.94 -23.25
N LEU A 25 2.52 -2.21 -23.83
CA LEU A 25 2.38 -1.65 -25.18
C LEU A 25 2.18 -2.73 -26.25
N LEU A 26 2.98 -3.79 -26.21
CA LEU A 26 2.85 -4.92 -27.14
C LEU A 26 1.49 -5.61 -27.03
N SER A 27 0.90 -5.63 -25.83
CA SER A 27 -0.39 -6.27 -25.62
C SER A 27 -1.54 -5.62 -26.41
N PHE A 28 -1.40 -4.36 -26.87
CA PHE A 28 -2.37 -3.68 -27.72
C PHE A 28 -2.26 -4.04 -29.21
N ILE A 29 -1.18 -4.71 -29.65
CA ILE A 29 -0.99 -5.07 -31.06
C ILE A 29 -2.07 -6.06 -31.52
N SER A 30 -2.40 -7.06 -30.69
CA SER A 30 -3.46 -8.03 -31.01
C SER A 30 -3.82 -8.89 -29.79
N ASN A 31 -5.03 -9.47 -29.81
CA ASN A 31 -5.44 -10.47 -28.82
C ASN A 31 -4.48 -11.68 -28.76
N LYS A 32 -3.93 -12.08 -29.91
CA LYS A 32 -2.92 -13.16 -29.97
C LYS A 32 -1.64 -12.76 -29.22
N MET A 33 -1.18 -11.52 -29.38
CA MET A 33 -0.02 -10.99 -28.65
C MET A 33 -0.27 -11.00 -27.14
N LYS A 34 -1.37 -10.41 -26.71
CA LYS A 34 -1.77 -10.37 -25.29
C LYS A 34 -1.78 -11.77 -24.65
N LYS A 35 -2.40 -12.76 -25.31
CA LYS A 35 -2.42 -14.16 -24.83
C LYS A 35 -1.01 -14.78 -24.77
N THR A 36 -0.18 -14.50 -25.76
CA THR A 36 1.19 -15.03 -25.83
C THR A 36 2.06 -14.45 -24.71
N ILE A 37 1.99 -13.13 -24.47
CA ILE A 37 2.68 -12.48 -23.35
C ILE A 37 2.24 -13.09 -22.03
N LYS A 38 0.93 -13.18 -21.76
CA LYS A 38 0.39 -13.79 -20.53
C LYS A 38 0.89 -15.23 -20.32
N SER A 39 1.03 -16.01 -21.40
CA SER A 39 1.54 -17.37 -21.31
C SER A 39 3.04 -17.42 -21.03
N CYS A 40 3.86 -16.61 -21.72
CA CYS A 40 5.31 -16.61 -21.56
C CYS A 40 5.74 -16.03 -20.20
N GLN A 41 5.02 -15.00 -19.75
CA GLN A 41 5.36 -14.20 -18.55
C GLN A 41 4.59 -14.65 -17.30
N ALA A 42 3.89 -15.79 -17.34
CA ALA A 42 3.06 -16.25 -16.21
C ALA A 42 3.84 -16.36 -14.89
N ASN A 43 5.08 -16.84 -14.92
CA ASN A 43 5.92 -16.94 -13.73
C ASN A 43 6.39 -15.56 -13.24
N ARG A 44 6.75 -14.65 -14.16
CA ARG A 44 7.13 -13.28 -13.83
C ARG A 44 5.95 -12.54 -13.19
N PHE A 45 4.74 -12.69 -13.73
CA PHE A 45 3.53 -12.09 -13.14
C PHE A 45 3.22 -12.66 -11.75
N LYS A 46 3.42 -13.96 -11.52
CA LYS A 46 3.31 -14.57 -10.19
C LYS A 46 4.37 -14.08 -9.20
N SER A 47 5.46 -13.52 -9.68
CA SER A 47 6.52 -12.92 -8.84
C SER A 47 6.21 -11.48 -8.43
N ILE A 48 5.17 -10.86 -9.01
CA ILE A 48 4.69 -9.56 -8.56
C ILE A 48 4.11 -9.73 -7.15
N SER A 49 4.48 -8.82 -6.25
CA SER A 49 3.92 -8.73 -4.90
C SER A 49 2.64 -7.91 -4.94
N PHE A 50 2.74 -6.67 -5.42
CA PHE A 50 1.63 -5.75 -5.58
C PHE A 50 1.90 -4.71 -6.66
N ILE A 51 0.86 -4.00 -7.06
CA ILE A 51 0.95 -2.82 -7.92
C ILE A 51 0.56 -1.60 -7.10
N ARG A 52 1.42 -0.60 -7.10
CA ARG A 52 1.28 0.58 -6.27
C ARG A 52 0.87 1.80 -7.08
N TYR A 53 -0.10 2.55 -6.57
CA TYR A 53 -0.46 3.89 -7.01
C TYR A 53 0.07 4.90 -5.99
N CYS A 54 0.80 5.91 -6.45
CA CYS A 54 1.31 7.00 -5.62
C CYS A 54 0.88 8.34 -6.19
N GLY A 55 0.10 9.11 -5.42
CA GLY A 55 -0.30 10.47 -5.78
C GLY A 55 0.74 11.48 -5.32
N MET A 56 1.28 12.30 -6.22
CA MET A 56 2.16 13.43 -5.89
C MET A 56 1.93 14.58 -6.86
N ASN A 57 1.67 15.80 -6.37
CA ASN A 57 1.59 17.03 -7.18
C ASN A 57 0.66 16.91 -8.41
N LYS A 58 -0.58 16.43 -8.23
CA LYS A 58 -1.56 16.15 -9.31
C LYS A 58 -1.13 15.09 -10.34
N ARG A 59 -0.07 14.33 -10.04
CA ARG A 59 0.40 13.19 -10.84
C ARG A 59 0.12 11.92 -10.06
N THR A 60 -0.23 10.86 -10.78
CA THR A 60 -0.34 9.53 -10.20
C THR A 60 0.72 8.64 -10.85
N PHE A 61 1.67 8.18 -10.06
CA PHE A 61 2.64 7.18 -10.49
C PHE A 61 2.08 5.80 -10.22
N VAL A 62 2.23 4.91 -11.19
CA VAL A 62 1.94 3.49 -11.03
C VAL A 62 3.24 2.73 -11.17
N ASP A 63 3.56 1.91 -10.17
CA ASP A 63 4.74 1.05 -10.18
C ASP A 63 4.38 -0.40 -9.81
N ILE A 64 5.21 -1.32 -10.29
CA ILE A 64 5.06 -2.76 -10.06
C ILE A 64 6.18 -3.17 -9.11
N VAL A 65 5.80 -3.77 -7.98
CA VAL A 65 6.75 -4.23 -6.96
C VAL A 65 6.78 -5.75 -6.95
N ALA A 66 7.95 -6.32 -7.19
CA ALA A 66 8.18 -7.76 -7.14
C ALA A 66 8.38 -8.24 -5.70
N LYS A 67 8.19 -9.55 -5.47
CA LYS A 67 8.34 -10.21 -4.16
C LYS A 67 9.75 -10.12 -3.56
N ASN A 68 10.75 -9.79 -4.37
CA ASN A 68 12.11 -9.51 -3.94
C ASN A 68 12.36 -8.01 -3.70
N HIS A 69 11.29 -7.20 -3.63
CA HIS A 69 11.30 -5.75 -3.40
C HIS A 69 11.90 -4.91 -4.54
N LEU A 70 12.18 -5.50 -5.71
CA LEU A 70 12.52 -4.71 -6.89
C LEU A 70 11.27 -3.96 -7.37
N LYS A 71 11.46 -2.67 -7.63
CA LYS A 71 10.44 -1.75 -8.13
C LYS A 71 10.72 -1.46 -9.61
N GLU A 72 9.69 -1.51 -10.43
CA GLU A 72 9.71 -1.08 -11.82
C GLU A 72 8.62 -0.02 -12.05
N ASP A 73 8.99 1.16 -12.55
CA ASP A 73 8.01 2.20 -12.90
C ASP A 73 7.19 1.74 -14.12
N PHE A 74 5.87 1.87 -14.05
CA PHE A 74 4.97 1.36 -15.08
C PHE A 74 4.32 2.46 -15.92
N VAL A 75 3.67 3.44 -15.26
CA VAL A 75 3.10 4.60 -15.96
C VAL A 75 2.99 5.81 -15.03
N GLU A 76 3.34 7.00 -15.52
CA GLU A 76 2.98 8.28 -14.92
C GLU A 76 1.68 8.79 -15.55
N ILE A 77 0.64 8.96 -14.75
CA ILE A 77 -0.66 9.49 -15.18
C ILE A 77 -0.71 10.97 -14.77
N LYS A 78 -0.82 11.87 -15.73
CA LYS A 78 -0.75 13.32 -15.48
C LYS A 78 -1.58 14.15 -16.45
N GLU A 79 -1.82 15.40 -16.06
CA GLU A 79 -2.46 16.37 -16.92
C GLU A 79 -1.63 16.58 -18.20
N ARG A 80 -2.32 16.71 -19.34
CA ARG A 80 -1.73 16.93 -20.64
C ARG A 80 -0.89 18.21 -20.65
N ASP A 81 0.29 18.13 -21.23
CA ASP A 81 1.14 19.31 -21.46
C ASP A 81 0.61 20.10 -22.68
N ASN A 82 0.58 21.42 -22.57
CA ASN A 82 0.13 22.32 -23.65
C ASN A 82 1.15 22.44 -24.79
N THR A 83 2.36 21.91 -24.62
CA THR A 83 3.38 21.89 -25.66
C THR A 83 3.09 20.84 -26.73
N LYS A 84 3.53 21.09 -27.98
CA LYS A 84 3.46 20.11 -29.07
C LYS A 84 4.37 18.93 -28.73
N MET A 85 3.76 17.86 -28.21
CA MET A 85 4.45 16.65 -27.80
C MET A 85 3.99 15.46 -28.67
N ASP A 86 4.89 14.51 -28.87
CA ASP A 86 4.66 13.31 -29.71
C ASP A 86 3.80 12.27 -28.95
N TYR A 87 2.51 12.56 -28.79
CA TYR A 87 1.55 11.62 -28.21
C TYR A 87 1.05 10.61 -29.26
N PHE A 88 0.75 9.40 -28.80
CA PHE A 88 0.03 8.38 -29.56
C PHE A 88 -1.15 7.86 -28.76
N GLN A 89 -2.19 7.38 -29.44
CA GLN A 89 -3.45 7.03 -28.80
C GLN A 89 -3.62 5.53 -28.63
N LEU A 90 -4.04 5.11 -27.43
CA LEU A 90 -4.51 3.75 -27.17
C LEU A 90 -5.94 3.79 -26.64
N LYS A 91 -6.74 2.81 -27.06
CA LYS A 91 -8.12 2.64 -26.56
C LYS A 91 -8.16 1.62 -25.43
N LEU A 92 -8.42 2.08 -24.21
CA LEU A 92 -8.55 1.26 -23.00
C LEU A 92 -10.00 1.31 -22.51
N PHE A 93 -10.68 0.16 -22.45
CA PHE A 93 -12.05 0.05 -21.92
C PHE A 93 -13.03 1.08 -22.52
N GLY A 94 -12.89 1.35 -23.83
CA GLY A 94 -13.73 2.31 -24.53
C GLY A 94 -13.19 3.74 -24.55
N LYS A 95 -12.28 4.10 -23.64
CA LYS A 95 -11.67 5.43 -23.57
C LYS A 95 -10.39 5.51 -24.41
N ILE A 96 -10.25 6.58 -25.19
CA ILE A 96 -9.01 6.90 -25.90
C ILE A 96 -8.14 7.71 -24.95
N ILE A 97 -6.90 7.29 -24.76
CA ILE A 97 -5.94 7.93 -23.87
C ILE A 97 -4.68 8.24 -24.69
N ASP A 98 -4.17 9.47 -24.52
CA ASP A 98 -2.93 9.92 -25.13
C ASP A 98 -1.75 9.40 -24.28
N PHE A 99 -0.83 8.69 -24.91
CA PHE A 99 0.37 8.15 -24.29
C PHE A 99 1.64 8.68 -24.95
N ARG A 100 2.75 8.71 -24.21
CA ARG A 100 4.08 8.97 -24.76
C ARG A 100 5.17 8.33 -23.90
N LYS A 101 6.39 8.23 -24.43
CA LYS A 101 7.58 7.90 -23.61
C LYS A 101 8.34 9.19 -23.32
N SER A 102 8.49 9.54 -22.04
CA SER A 102 9.27 10.71 -21.62
C SER A 102 10.71 10.56 -22.08
N ARG A 103 11.24 11.58 -22.76
CA ARG A 103 12.65 11.59 -23.21
C ARG A 103 13.63 11.86 -22.05
N ARG A 104 13.17 12.47 -20.96
CA ARG A 104 14.01 12.85 -19.82
C ARG A 104 14.06 11.77 -18.76
N ASP A 105 12.89 11.24 -18.42
CA ASP A 105 12.74 10.36 -17.26
C ASP A 105 12.66 8.88 -17.67
N HIS A 106 12.64 8.59 -18.98
CA HIS A 106 12.39 7.26 -19.56
C HIS A 106 11.07 6.59 -19.11
N ILE A 107 10.22 7.33 -18.41
CA ILE A 107 8.91 6.88 -17.92
C ILE A 107 7.88 6.95 -19.05
N PHE A 108 7.04 5.92 -19.11
CA PHE A 108 5.85 5.91 -19.94
C PHE A 108 4.74 6.77 -19.31
N GLU A 109 4.18 7.70 -20.08
CA GLU A 109 3.22 8.67 -19.56
C GLU A 109 1.84 8.48 -20.20
N ALA A 110 0.79 8.57 -19.39
CA ALA A 110 -0.60 8.68 -19.81
C ALA A 110 -1.10 10.09 -19.50
N ALA A 111 -1.49 10.83 -20.54
CA ALA A 111 -1.99 12.18 -20.43
C ALA A 111 -3.52 12.21 -20.35
N PHE A 112 -4.06 13.14 -19.56
CA PHE A 112 -5.50 13.41 -19.46
C PHE A 112 -5.80 14.92 -19.51
N ASN A 113 -7.00 15.29 -19.95
CA ASN A 113 -7.52 16.64 -19.69
C ASN A 113 -8.05 16.71 -18.24
N PRO A 114 -7.98 17.86 -17.55
CA PRO A 114 -8.32 17.98 -16.12
C PRO A 114 -9.57 17.23 -15.67
N ASP A 115 -10.66 17.35 -16.44
CA ASP A 115 -11.97 16.77 -16.13
C ASP A 115 -12.06 15.25 -16.35
N GLU A 116 -11.00 14.64 -16.88
CA GLU A 116 -10.96 13.23 -17.28
C GLU A 116 -10.10 12.34 -16.37
N SER A 117 -9.38 12.93 -15.42
CA SER A 117 -8.39 12.25 -14.57
C SER A 117 -8.89 10.92 -13.99
N GLU A 118 -10.05 10.93 -13.32
CA GLU A 118 -10.65 9.75 -12.72
C GLU A 118 -10.95 8.66 -13.77
N SER A 119 -11.53 9.04 -14.90
CA SER A 119 -11.89 8.10 -15.97
C SER A 119 -10.66 7.48 -16.65
N VAL A 120 -9.55 8.22 -16.77
CA VAL A 120 -8.27 7.71 -17.27
C VAL A 120 -7.66 6.72 -16.29
N ILE A 121 -7.59 7.07 -15.00
CA ILE A 121 -7.06 6.18 -13.96
C ILE A 121 -7.87 4.88 -13.90
N LYS A 122 -9.20 4.95 -13.90
CA LYS A 122 -10.08 3.76 -13.94
C LYS A 122 -9.86 2.89 -15.17
N SER A 123 -9.70 3.50 -16.35
CA SER A 123 -9.49 2.77 -17.61
C SER A 123 -8.16 2.03 -17.62
N ILE A 124 -7.10 2.66 -17.12
CA ILE A 124 -5.77 2.04 -16.96
C ILE A 124 -5.86 0.90 -15.95
N HIS A 125 -6.47 1.14 -14.78
CA HIS A 125 -6.61 0.13 -13.73
C HIS A 125 -7.39 -1.10 -14.19
N ASN A 126 -8.53 -0.93 -14.87
CA ASN A 126 -9.31 -2.04 -15.42
C ASN A 126 -8.50 -2.87 -16.43
N TYR A 127 -7.62 -2.21 -17.21
CA TYR A 127 -6.71 -2.91 -18.08
C TYR A 127 -5.68 -3.73 -17.31
N MET A 128 -5.13 -3.17 -16.24
CA MET A 128 -4.18 -3.88 -15.38
C MET A 128 -4.81 -5.11 -14.72
N LEU A 129 -6.04 -5.02 -14.23
CA LEU A 129 -6.80 -6.16 -13.70
C LEU A 129 -6.93 -7.28 -14.75
N GLN A 130 -7.27 -6.93 -16.00
CA GLN A 130 -7.37 -7.92 -17.07
C GLN A 130 -6.01 -8.51 -17.47
N PHE A 131 -4.95 -7.70 -17.43
CA PHE A 131 -3.63 -8.07 -17.92
C PHE A 131 -2.84 -8.90 -16.90
N PHE A 132 -2.67 -8.38 -15.69
CA PHE A 132 -1.92 -9.00 -14.60
C PHE A 132 -2.76 -9.99 -13.80
N GLY A 133 -4.06 -9.73 -13.66
CA GLY A 133 -5.00 -10.55 -12.90
C GLY A 133 -5.66 -9.76 -11.77
N ASP A 134 -6.89 -10.13 -11.45
CA ASP A 134 -7.70 -9.53 -10.38
C ASP A 134 -7.34 -10.04 -8.98
N SER A 135 -6.69 -11.20 -8.88
CA SER A 135 -6.15 -11.72 -7.60
C SER A 135 -4.88 -11.01 -7.11
N LEU A 136 -4.28 -10.13 -7.92
CA LEU A 136 -3.12 -9.37 -7.53
C LEU A 136 -3.50 -8.27 -6.55
N GLU A 137 -2.63 -7.98 -5.58
CA GLU A 137 -2.85 -6.88 -4.67
C GLU A 137 -2.56 -5.53 -5.36
N TYR A 138 -3.49 -4.59 -5.22
CA TYR A 138 -3.30 -3.20 -5.63
C TYR A 138 -3.31 -2.32 -4.39
N ILE A 139 -2.30 -1.47 -4.26
CA ILE A 139 -2.13 -0.59 -3.10
C ILE A 139 -2.15 0.86 -3.59
N TRP A 140 -2.91 1.73 -2.93
CA TRP A 140 -2.67 3.17 -3.03
C TRP A 140 -1.82 3.59 -1.86
N SER A 141 -0.60 4.06 -2.11
CA SER A 141 0.31 4.57 -1.10
C SER A 141 0.35 6.09 -1.19
N THR A 142 0.08 6.77 -0.08
CA THR A 142 0.21 8.23 0.00
C THR A 142 0.96 8.64 1.27
N SER A 143 1.64 9.78 1.20
CA SER A 143 2.18 10.47 2.37
C SER A 143 1.49 11.80 2.64
N ASP A 144 0.57 12.21 1.77
CA ASP A 144 -0.23 13.40 1.93
C ASP A 144 -1.73 13.07 2.02
N TRP A 145 -2.47 13.94 2.69
CA TRP A 145 -3.93 13.84 2.86
C TRP A 145 -4.68 14.63 1.77
N VAL A 146 -4.01 14.97 0.67
CA VAL A 146 -4.53 15.89 -0.37
C VAL A 146 -4.75 15.15 -1.69
N ASN A 147 -3.78 14.36 -2.14
CA ASN A 147 -3.85 13.63 -3.39
C ASN A 147 -4.54 12.29 -3.16
N THR A 148 -5.81 12.21 -3.57
CA THR A 148 -6.58 10.97 -3.51
C THR A 148 -6.58 10.25 -4.85
N VAL A 149 -6.46 8.93 -4.81
CA VAL A 149 -6.72 8.07 -5.97
C VAL A 149 -8.22 7.76 -5.96
N PRO A 150 -8.92 7.78 -7.11
CA PRO A 150 -10.32 7.36 -7.17
C PRO A 150 -10.53 5.98 -6.55
N GLN A 151 -11.75 5.68 -6.12
CA GLN A 151 -12.07 4.33 -5.67
C GLN A 151 -11.96 3.35 -6.85
N LEU A 152 -11.04 2.40 -6.74
CA LEU A 152 -10.74 1.36 -7.73
C LEU A 152 -11.01 -0.04 -7.15
N GLN A 153 -11.30 -1.01 -8.02
CA GLN A 153 -11.51 -2.39 -7.60
C GLN A 153 -10.22 -3.01 -7.04
N ASN A 154 -10.32 -3.76 -5.95
CA ASN A 154 -9.18 -4.46 -5.33
C ASN A 154 -8.02 -3.53 -4.89
N LEU A 155 -8.27 -2.22 -4.80
CA LEU A 155 -7.30 -1.23 -4.34
C LEU A 155 -7.45 -1.03 -2.83
N SER A 156 -6.39 -1.35 -2.10
CA SER A 156 -6.29 -1.16 -0.66
C SER A 156 -5.48 0.12 -0.36
N PRO A 157 -6.01 1.10 0.39
CA PRO A 157 -5.26 2.30 0.69
C PRO A 157 -4.27 2.09 1.84
N SER A 158 -3.12 2.75 1.73
CA SER A 158 -2.04 2.77 2.70
C SER A 158 -1.53 4.20 2.82
N ILE A 159 -1.31 4.68 4.04
CA ILE A 159 -0.85 6.04 4.28
C ILE A 159 0.30 6.07 5.29
N SER A 160 1.32 6.88 5.00
CA SER A 160 2.42 7.15 5.92
C SER A 160 2.51 8.65 6.21
N MET A 161 2.21 9.04 7.45
CA MET A 161 2.19 10.45 7.86
C MET A 161 3.20 10.71 8.97
N TRP A 162 4.13 11.62 8.71
CA TRP A 162 5.20 11.99 9.64
C TRP A 162 4.98 13.38 10.23
N HIS A 163 5.33 13.57 11.50
CA HIS A 163 5.23 14.85 12.22
C HIS A 163 3.85 15.53 12.13
N VAL A 164 2.79 14.75 12.25
CA VAL A 164 1.42 15.24 12.08
C VAL A 164 0.97 16.04 13.30
N ASN A 165 0.50 17.26 13.08
CA ASN A 165 -0.28 18.00 14.06
C ASN A 165 -1.77 17.85 13.73
N PRO A 166 -2.53 17.05 14.52
CA PRO A 166 -3.94 16.79 14.24
C PRO A 166 -4.82 18.04 14.33
N ASP A 167 -4.38 19.11 14.99
CA ASP A 167 -5.15 20.35 15.12
C ASP A 167 -5.08 21.24 13.86
N LEU A 168 -4.03 21.06 13.04
CA LEU A 168 -3.79 21.88 11.85
C LEU A 168 -4.41 21.27 10.58
N ILE A 169 -4.93 20.05 10.66
CA ILE A 169 -5.36 19.26 9.52
C ILE A 169 -6.64 18.52 9.91
N ASP A 170 -7.67 18.63 9.07
CA ASP A 170 -8.92 17.87 9.26
C ASP A 170 -8.76 16.41 8.82
N LEU A 171 -8.02 15.66 9.62
CA LEU A 171 -7.76 14.22 9.39
C LEU A 171 -9.02 13.40 9.54
N GLU A 172 -9.95 13.82 10.39
CA GLU A 172 -11.21 13.13 10.59
C GLU A 172 -12.04 13.15 9.30
N ASN A 173 -12.15 14.31 8.64
CA ASN A 173 -12.77 14.41 7.33
C ASN A 173 -12.02 13.57 6.27
N PHE A 174 -10.69 13.61 6.26
CA PHE A 174 -9.88 12.79 5.34
C PHE A 174 -10.17 11.29 5.50
N PHE A 175 -10.13 10.76 6.72
CA PHE A 175 -10.44 9.35 6.95
C PHE A 175 -11.90 9.05 6.63
N SER A 176 -12.84 9.95 6.92
CA SER A 176 -14.27 9.74 6.65
C SER A 176 -14.61 9.59 5.16
N THR A 177 -13.89 10.32 4.29
CA THR A 177 -14.13 10.34 2.82
C THR A 177 -13.46 9.18 2.08
N ASN A 178 -12.50 8.51 2.71
CA ASN A 178 -11.78 7.38 2.14
C ASN A 178 -12.33 6.03 2.66
N PRO A 179 -12.10 4.91 1.95
CA PRO A 179 -12.36 3.59 2.52
C PRO A 179 -11.37 3.30 3.66
N PRO A 180 -11.68 2.33 4.55
CA PRO A 180 -10.75 1.91 5.59
C PRO A 180 -9.38 1.54 5.03
N PHE A 181 -8.32 2.00 5.68
CA PHE A 181 -6.94 1.78 5.24
C PHE A 181 -6.48 0.36 5.57
N LYS A 182 -5.74 -0.26 4.66
CA LYS A 182 -5.02 -1.50 5.00
C LYS A 182 -3.91 -1.20 6.00
N MET A 183 -3.15 -0.13 5.78
CA MET A 183 -2.08 0.27 6.68
C MET A 183 -2.07 1.77 6.92
N ILE A 184 -1.85 2.16 8.18
CA ILE A 184 -1.60 3.53 8.59
C ILE A 184 -0.27 3.56 9.35
N GLU A 185 0.73 4.24 8.81
CA GLU A 185 1.93 4.63 9.55
C GLU A 185 1.76 6.08 10.01
N PHE A 186 1.92 6.31 11.30
CA PHE A 186 1.50 7.56 11.91
C PHE A 186 2.45 8.02 13.01
N GLN A 187 3.10 9.17 12.80
CA GLN A 187 3.87 9.87 13.82
C GLN A 187 3.16 11.16 14.25
N PRO A 188 2.35 11.10 15.31
CA PRO A 188 1.72 12.29 15.85
C PRO A 188 2.69 13.13 16.69
N THR A 189 2.52 14.44 16.63
CA THR A 189 3.22 15.40 17.50
C THR A 189 2.51 15.62 18.84
N ARG A 190 1.26 15.17 18.97
CA ARG A 190 0.38 15.31 20.15
C ARG A 190 -0.58 14.13 20.26
N PRO A 191 -1.21 13.89 21.43
CA PRO A 191 -2.28 12.91 21.55
C PRO A 191 -3.40 13.16 20.53
N ILE A 192 -3.99 12.10 19.98
CA ILE A 192 -5.13 12.22 19.06
C ILE A 192 -6.46 12.00 19.79
N ASN A 193 -7.51 12.63 19.28
CA ASN A 193 -8.86 12.46 19.81
C ASN A 193 -9.89 12.36 18.67
N PHE A 194 -9.69 11.40 17.76
CA PHE A 194 -10.66 11.10 16.71
C PHE A 194 -11.96 10.53 17.29
N ASN A 195 -13.06 10.69 16.56
CA ASN A 195 -14.33 10.11 16.97
C ASN A 195 -14.19 8.58 17.10
N PRO A 196 -14.86 7.93 18.07
CA PRO A 196 -14.76 6.48 18.23
C PRO A 196 -15.15 5.67 16.97
N GLY A 197 -16.00 6.23 16.12
CA GLY A 197 -16.41 5.66 14.83
C GLY A 197 -15.48 5.99 13.65
N SER A 198 -14.39 6.71 13.87
CA SER A 198 -13.46 7.15 12.82
C SER A 198 -12.91 5.96 12.05
N LYS A 199 -12.83 6.11 10.72
CA LYS A 199 -12.25 5.09 9.84
C LYS A 199 -10.75 4.89 10.06
N PHE A 200 -10.08 5.82 10.74
CA PHE A 200 -8.72 5.64 11.24
C PHE A 200 -8.59 4.34 12.05
N TYR A 201 -9.51 4.13 13.00
CA TYR A 201 -9.48 2.97 13.88
C TYR A 201 -9.88 1.67 13.20
N GLN A 202 -10.43 1.74 11.98
CA GLN A 202 -10.84 0.58 11.19
C GLN A 202 -9.70 0.04 10.32
N ALA A 203 -8.52 0.65 10.38
CA ALA A 203 -7.37 0.17 9.61
C ALA A 203 -6.98 -1.25 10.01
N GLU A 204 -6.55 -2.07 9.05
CA GLU A 204 -6.11 -3.44 9.35
C GLU A 204 -4.82 -3.44 10.19
N THR A 205 -3.87 -2.59 9.81
CA THR A 205 -2.58 -2.41 10.49
C THR A 205 -2.34 -0.95 10.83
N VAL A 206 -1.87 -0.70 12.05
CA VAL A 206 -1.35 0.61 12.46
C VAL A 206 0.10 0.47 12.93
N VAL A 207 0.97 1.34 12.42
CA VAL A 207 2.33 1.52 12.88
C VAL A 207 2.42 2.93 13.42
N THR A 208 2.85 3.11 14.67
CA THR A 208 3.01 4.44 15.24
C THR A 208 4.40 4.62 15.80
N LEU A 209 5.06 5.69 15.36
CA LEU A 209 6.33 6.16 15.91
C LEU A 209 6.04 7.38 16.76
N GLN A 210 6.46 7.38 18.01
CA GLN A 210 6.08 8.41 18.97
C GLN A 210 7.26 8.80 19.83
N HIS A 211 7.44 10.10 20.06
CA HIS A 211 8.41 10.55 21.03
C HIS A 211 7.88 10.32 22.45
N ASN A 212 6.61 10.63 22.69
CA ASN A 212 5.96 10.52 24.00
C ASN A 212 4.94 9.38 24.02
N ASN A 213 4.41 9.07 25.20
CA ASN A 213 3.42 8.02 25.42
C ASN A 213 2.02 8.39 24.87
N TYR A 214 1.86 8.39 23.55
CA TYR A 214 0.59 8.75 22.87
C TYR A 214 -0.17 7.53 22.36
N PHE A 215 0.42 6.34 22.40
CA PHE A 215 -0.17 5.11 21.89
C PHE A 215 -1.53 4.78 22.53
N PRO A 216 -1.81 5.09 23.82
CA PRO A 216 -3.15 4.85 24.36
C PRO A 216 -4.20 5.69 23.66
N SER A 217 -3.86 6.91 23.22
CA SER A 217 -4.76 7.76 22.43
C SER A 217 -4.88 7.26 20.99
N VAL A 218 -3.78 6.83 20.36
CA VAL A 218 -3.76 6.32 18.99
C VAL A 218 -4.52 5.01 18.84
N LEU A 219 -4.42 4.13 19.83
CA LEU A 219 -5.03 2.81 19.78
C LEU A 219 -6.38 2.73 20.49
N ARG A 220 -6.85 3.80 21.16
CA ARG A 220 -8.00 3.79 22.08
C ARG A 220 -9.22 3.03 21.55
N HIS A 221 -9.56 3.24 20.28
CA HIS A 221 -10.72 2.63 19.63
C HIS A 221 -10.35 1.67 18.51
N PHE A 222 -9.09 1.24 18.43
CA PHE A 222 -8.58 0.43 17.32
C PHE A 222 -9.34 -0.89 17.16
N GLN A 223 -9.71 -1.18 15.91
CA GLN A 223 -10.51 -2.33 15.49
C GLN A 223 -9.77 -3.20 14.46
N GLY A 224 -8.49 -2.91 14.21
CA GLY A 224 -7.66 -3.69 13.30
C GLY A 224 -7.08 -4.95 13.94
N LYS A 225 -6.20 -5.60 13.18
CA LYS A 225 -5.57 -6.86 13.53
C LYS A 225 -4.14 -6.68 14.04
N GLN A 226 -3.44 -5.64 13.60
CA GLN A 226 -2.02 -5.50 13.89
C GLN A 226 -1.68 -4.09 14.36
N ALA A 227 -0.97 -4.00 15.47
CA ALA A 227 -0.49 -2.75 16.02
C ALA A 227 1.02 -2.83 16.30
N PHE A 228 1.78 -1.89 15.75
CA PHE A 228 3.21 -1.72 15.98
C PHE A 228 3.43 -0.36 16.63
N VAL A 229 3.90 -0.37 17.86
CA VAL A 229 4.14 0.83 18.66
C VAL A 229 5.62 0.96 18.90
N HIS A 230 6.17 2.08 18.43
CA HIS A 230 7.55 2.46 18.62
C HIS A 230 7.57 3.78 19.38
N CYS A 231 8.08 3.77 20.61
CA CYS A 231 8.06 4.95 21.47
C CYS A 231 9.42 5.23 22.12
N THR A 232 9.81 6.50 22.21
CA THR A 232 11.01 6.90 22.97
C THR A 232 10.70 6.92 24.46
N TYR A 233 9.69 7.68 24.87
CA TYR A 233 9.15 7.69 26.23
C TYR A 233 7.85 6.91 26.29
N HIS A 234 7.76 6.02 27.26
CA HIS A 234 6.61 5.15 27.47
C HIS A 234 6.19 5.14 28.94
N ASN A 235 4.94 4.78 29.18
CA ASN A 235 4.46 4.46 30.52
C ASN A 235 4.16 2.96 30.59
N THR A 236 4.90 2.26 31.45
CA THR A 236 4.74 0.82 31.68
C THR A 236 3.32 0.46 32.14
N GLU A 237 2.68 1.29 32.94
CA GLU A 237 1.32 1.04 33.43
C GLU A 237 0.29 1.07 32.30
N ASP A 238 0.39 2.05 31.40
CA ASP A 238 -0.50 2.15 30.24
C ASP A 238 -0.35 0.94 29.31
N PHE A 239 0.87 0.42 29.15
CA PHE A 239 1.12 -0.79 28.38
C PHE A 239 0.51 -2.04 29.05
N ILE A 240 0.71 -2.20 30.36
CA ILE A 240 0.12 -3.29 31.14
C ILE A 240 -1.40 -3.24 31.05
N GLU A 241 -2.02 -2.07 31.21
CA GLU A 241 -3.46 -1.87 31.09
C GLU A 241 -3.96 -2.26 29.70
N PHE A 242 -3.29 -1.81 28.65
CA PHE A 242 -3.62 -2.15 27.26
C PHE A 242 -3.64 -3.66 27.04
N VAL A 243 -2.57 -4.35 27.46
CA VAL A 243 -2.45 -5.82 27.28
C VAL A 243 -3.50 -6.55 28.11
N ASN A 244 -3.78 -6.10 29.34
CA ASN A 244 -4.80 -6.72 30.18
C ASN A 244 -6.21 -6.57 29.60
N LYS A 245 -6.55 -5.41 29.03
CA LYS A 245 -7.82 -5.18 28.31
C LYS A 245 -7.96 -6.04 27.05
N TRP A 246 -6.86 -6.24 26.32
CA TRP A 246 -6.84 -7.15 25.17
C TRP A 246 -7.03 -8.60 25.60
N LYS A 247 -6.24 -9.07 26.57
CA LYS A 247 -6.27 -10.44 27.10
C LYS A 247 -7.62 -10.81 27.73
N SER A 248 -8.29 -9.87 28.40
CA SER A 248 -9.62 -10.08 28.99
C SER A 248 -10.75 -10.07 27.94
N GLY A 249 -10.49 -9.60 26.73
CA GLY A 249 -11.51 -9.39 25.69
C GLY A 249 -12.40 -8.16 25.92
N GLU A 250 -12.05 -7.31 26.89
CA GLU A 250 -12.73 -6.03 27.16
C GLU A 250 -12.58 -5.08 25.96
N ALA A 251 -11.38 -4.99 25.40
CA ALA A 251 -11.06 -4.17 24.23
C ALA A 251 -10.23 -4.93 23.19
N PHE A 252 -10.03 -4.32 22.02
CA PHE A 252 -9.12 -4.80 20.98
C PHE A 252 -9.40 -6.25 20.51
N ARG A 253 -10.66 -6.66 20.46
CA ARG A 253 -11.07 -8.05 20.19
C ARG A 253 -10.60 -8.64 18.85
N LYS A 254 -10.31 -7.79 17.87
CA LYS A 254 -9.81 -8.17 16.55
C LYS A 254 -8.28 -8.18 16.47
N LEU A 255 -7.59 -7.64 17.49
CA LEU A 255 -6.14 -7.55 17.51
C LEU A 255 -5.55 -8.97 17.63
N GLU A 256 -4.69 -9.29 16.68
CA GLU A 256 -3.96 -10.55 16.57
C GLU A 256 -2.48 -10.35 16.93
N VAL A 257 -1.93 -9.17 16.64
CA VAL A 257 -0.51 -8.84 16.82
C VAL A 257 -0.32 -7.50 17.48
N LEU A 258 0.47 -7.50 18.55
CA LEU A 258 1.02 -6.29 19.15
C LEU A 258 2.55 -6.40 19.16
N ASN A 259 3.23 -5.46 18.52
CA ASN A 259 4.64 -5.23 18.69
C ASN A 259 4.83 -3.92 19.44
N PHE A 260 5.49 -3.95 20.58
CA PHE A 260 5.80 -2.76 21.36
C PHE A 260 7.30 -2.68 21.54
N LYS A 261 7.90 -1.57 21.12
CA LYS A 261 9.34 -1.36 21.15
C LYS A 261 9.66 0.01 21.71
N ALA A 262 10.39 0.02 22.83
CA ALA A 262 11.06 1.22 23.32
C ALA A 262 12.27 1.53 22.43
N LEU A 263 12.44 2.79 22.06
CA LEU A 263 13.53 3.30 21.23
C LEU A 263 14.49 4.21 22.01
N GLY A 264 14.14 4.61 23.23
CA GLY A 264 14.99 5.43 24.10
C GLY A 264 16.01 4.61 24.88
N ASP A 265 16.82 5.29 25.68
CA ASP A 265 17.80 4.67 26.59
C ASP A 265 17.13 3.98 27.78
N ASP A 266 15.87 4.33 28.07
CA ASP A 266 15.03 3.65 29.05
C ASP A 266 14.52 2.35 28.44
N ASP A 267 15.24 1.26 28.71
CA ASP A 267 14.79 -0.09 28.38
C ASP A 267 13.43 -0.40 29.03
N ILE A 268 12.64 -1.22 28.36
CA ILE A 268 11.40 -1.74 28.95
C ILE A 268 11.78 -2.57 30.18
N ASP A 269 11.25 -2.23 31.34
CA ASP A 269 11.33 -3.10 32.51
C ASP A 269 10.49 -4.36 32.26
N HIS A 270 11.17 -5.36 31.70
CA HIS A 270 10.58 -6.63 31.33
C HIS A 270 9.97 -7.35 32.54
N GLU A 271 10.55 -7.24 33.74
CA GLU A 271 10.03 -7.93 34.91
C GLU A 271 8.70 -7.31 35.35
N THR A 272 8.64 -5.99 35.47
CA THR A 272 7.41 -5.27 35.81
C THR A 272 6.31 -5.53 34.77
N VAL A 273 6.63 -5.49 33.48
CA VAL A 273 5.68 -5.78 32.40
C VAL A 273 5.18 -7.22 32.48
N LEU A 274 6.08 -8.21 32.55
CA LEU A 274 5.71 -9.63 32.55
C LEU A 274 4.86 -9.98 33.77
N ASN A 275 5.20 -9.43 34.94
CA ASN A 275 4.40 -9.59 36.15
C ASN A 275 3.03 -8.91 36.02
N GLY A 276 2.99 -7.67 35.53
CA GLY A 276 1.75 -6.89 35.36
C GLY A 276 0.76 -7.50 34.37
N ILE A 277 1.25 -8.14 33.31
CA ILE A 277 0.41 -8.86 32.35
C ILE A 277 0.15 -10.32 32.75
N GLY A 278 0.73 -10.80 33.86
CA GLY A 278 0.62 -12.18 34.32
C GLY A 278 1.14 -13.19 33.29
N ALA A 279 2.27 -12.88 32.67
CA ALA A 279 2.92 -13.76 31.70
C ALA A 279 3.33 -15.09 32.35
N LYS A 280 3.15 -16.19 31.62
CA LYS A 280 3.54 -17.52 32.09
C LYS A 280 4.83 -17.95 31.42
N HIS A 281 5.72 -18.54 32.21
CA HIS A 281 6.92 -19.16 31.67
C HIS A 281 6.57 -20.42 30.87
N ILE A 282 7.15 -20.52 29.67
CA ILE A 282 7.14 -21.76 28.89
C ILE A 282 8.46 -22.47 29.18
N ASP A 283 8.37 -23.77 29.48
CA ASP A 283 9.55 -24.64 29.65
C ASP A 283 10.36 -24.65 28.34
N ALA A 284 11.67 -24.47 28.44
CA ALA A 284 12.58 -24.47 27.29
C ALA A 284 12.51 -25.74 26.43
N ARG A 285 11.99 -26.85 26.98
CA ARG A 285 11.79 -28.12 26.26
C ARG A 285 10.47 -28.18 25.49
N LYS A 286 9.57 -27.21 25.66
CA LYS A 286 8.26 -27.15 24.99
C LYS A 286 8.30 -26.16 23.84
N THR A 287 7.72 -26.55 22.71
CA THR A 287 7.49 -25.63 21.59
C THR A 287 6.45 -24.59 22.00
N PRO A 288 6.77 -23.28 21.93
CA PRO A 288 5.79 -22.24 22.20
C PRO A 288 4.63 -22.29 21.20
N PRO A 289 3.42 -21.84 21.60
CA PRO A 289 2.34 -21.62 20.63
C PRO A 289 2.80 -20.66 19.54
N THR A 290 2.63 -21.06 18.28
CA THR A 290 2.99 -20.23 17.12
C THR A 290 1.74 -19.67 16.46
N HIS A 291 1.73 -18.37 16.20
CA HIS A 291 0.73 -17.72 15.35
C HIS A 291 1.36 -17.34 14.01
N THR A 292 0.75 -17.75 12.90
CA THR A 292 1.24 -17.45 11.56
C THR A 292 0.66 -16.12 11.10
N LEU A 293 1.53 -15.12 10.90
CA LEU A 293 1.11 -13.83 10.36
C LEU A 293 0.88 -13.90 8.85
N PRO A 294 -0.10 -13.17 8.30
CA PRO A 294 -0.09 -12.83 6.89
C PRO A 294 1.24 -12.13 6.57
N LYS A 295 1.87 -12.47 5.44
CA LYS A 295 3.04 -11.72 4.97
C LYS A 295 2.59 -10.29 4.68
N MET A 296 3.23 -9.31 5.34
CA MET A 296 3.14 -7.90 4.96
C MET A 296 3.74 -7.67 3.58
#